data_AF-A0A967QBY4-F1
#
_entry.id   AF-A0A967QBY4-F1
#
_cell.length_a   1.000
_cell.length_b   1.000
_cell.length_c   1.000
_cell.angle_alpha   90.00
_cell.angle_beta   90.00
_cell.angle_gamma   90.00
#
_symmetry.space_group_name_H-M   'P 1'
#
loop_
_entity.id
_entity.type
_entity.pdbx_description
1 polymer ?
#
loop_
_entity_poly.entity_id
_entity_poly.type
_entity_poly.pdbx_seq_one_letter_code
_entity_poly.pdbx_strand_id
1 'polypeptide(L)'
;RAAEALGVTWAVALPGTVDPWNLKVVRASAGSLFRLPVSQEPWREVVSWLRERDFTILCADPAGEPLERVADAPARFALALGNEPWGLVEEV
;
A
#
# COMPACT_ATOMS: atom_id res chain seq x y z
N ARG A 1 -5.65 9.43 -3.46
CA ARG A 1 -6.77 9.41 -4.44
C ARG A 1 -7.36 8.02 -4.56
N ALA A 2 -6.77 7.09 -5.31
CA ALA A 2 -7.36 5.74 -5.48
C ALA A 2 -7.58 5.01 -4.14
N ALA A 3 -6.58 5.00 -3.26
CA ALA A 3 -6.69 4.41 -1.92
C ALA A 3 -7.90 4.96 -1.13
N GLU A 4 -8.06 6.29 -1.09
CA GLU A 4 -9.20 6.94 -0.44
C GLU A 4 -10.54 6.51 -1.08
N ALA A 5 -10.64 6.54 -2.41
CA ALA A 5 -11.86 6.18 -3.12
C ALA A 5 -12.27 4.71 -2.92
N LEU A 6 -11.29 3.83 -2.68
CA LEU A 6 -11.49 2.41 -2.40
C LEU A 6 -11.71 2.11 -0.91
N GLY A 7 -11.81 3.14 -0.05
CA GLY A 7 -12.05 2.95 1.37
C GLY A 7 -10.86 2.41 2.16
N VAL A 8 -9.64 2.55 1.64
CA VAL A 8 -8.42 2.23 2.38
C VAL A 8 -8.39 3.08 3.65
N THR A 9 -7.99 2.47 4.78
CA THR A 9 -7.99 3.13 6.09
C THR A 9 -6.65 3.71 6.48
N TRP A 10 -5.57 3.27 5.83
CA TRP A 10 -4.21 3.71 6.08
C TRP A 10 -3.34 3.45 4.84
N ALA A 11 -2.56 4.45 4.43
CA ALA A 11 -1.56 4.29 3.38
C ALA A 11 -0.15 4.50 3.94
N VAL A 12 0.78 3.66 3.48
CA VAL A 12 2.18 3.74 3.90
C VAL A 12 3.06 3.96 2.70
N ALA A 13 3.92 4.97 2.78
CA ALA A 13 4.98 5.21 1.82
C ALA A 13 6.28 4.61 2.37
N LEU A 14 6.73 3.50 1.79
CA LEU A 14 7.97 2.83 2.18
C LEU A 14 9.21 3.68 1.81
N PRO A 15 10.36 3.48 2.48
CA PRO A 15 11.63 4.08 2.07
C PRO A 15 11.93 3.82 0.58
N GLY A 16 12.42 4.84 -0.13
CA GLY A 16 12.67 4.77 -1.57
C GLY A 16 11.47 5.12 -2.45
N THR A 17 10.28 5.29 -1.87
CA THR A 17 9.13 5.87 -2.57
C THR A 17 9.13 7.41 -2.52
N VAL A 18 8.22 8.03 -3.25
CA VAL A 18 8.07 9.49 -3.23
C VAL A 18 7.59 9.98 -1.86
N ASP A 19 8.18 11.07 -1.36
CA ASP A 19 7.72 11.71 -0.12
C ASP A 19 6.25 12.17 -0.25
N PRO A 20 5.31 11.67 0.58
CA PRO A 20 3.90 12.05 0.49
C PRO A 20 3.65 13.52 0.84
N TRP A 21 4.57 14.19 1.53
CA TRP A 21 4.42 15.56 2.01
C TRP A 21 5.04 16.61 1.09
N ASN A 22 5.71 16.20 0.01
CA ASN A 22 6.24 17.16 -0.96
C ASN A 22 5.12 17.88 -1.73
N LEU A 23 5.41 19.10 -2.19
CA LEU A 23 4.44 19.98 -2.85
C LEU A 23 3.74 19.34 -4.06
N LYS A 24 4.43 18.50 -4.84
CA LYS A 24 3.84 17.84 -6.01
C LYS A 24 2.81 16.80 -5.58
N VAL A 25 3.13 15.98 -4.59
CA VAL A 25 2.22 14.94 -4.10
C VAL A 25 1.03 15.57 -3.37
N VAL A 26 1.26 16.56 -2.52
CA VAL A 26 0.20 17.29 -1.82
C VAL A 26 -0.79 17.90 -2.81
N ARG A 27 -0.31 18.60 -3.83
CA ARG A 27 -1.16 19.18 -4.88
C ARG A 27 -1.89 18.10 -5.69
N ALA A 28 -1.19 17.05 -6.11
CA ALA A 28 -1.76 15.97 -6.91
C ALA A 28 -2.75 15.09 -6.14
N SER A 29 -2.67 15.10 -4.80
CA SER A 29 -3.58 14.34 -3.95
C SER A 29 -5.03 14.84 -4.01
N ALA A 30 -5.25 16.07 -4.49
CA ALA A 30 -6.57 16.72 -4.51
C ALA A 30 -7.29 16.65 -3.15
N GLY A 31 -6.51 16.80 -2.07
CA GLY A 31 -6.99 16.79 -0.69
C GLY A 31 -7.17 15.40 -0.07
N SER A 32 -6.88 14.30 -0.78
CA SER A 32 -6.92 12.95 -0.18
C SER A 32 -6.06 12.82 1.08
N LEU A 33 -4.92 13.51 1.13
CA LEU A 33 -4.00 13.46 2.28
C LEU A 33 -4.63 14.00 3.59
N PHE A 34 -5.72 14.77 3.50
CA PHE A 34 -6.41 15.28 4.69
C PHE A 34 -7.50 14.32 5.21
N ARG A 35 -7.80 13.25 4.48
CA ARG A 35 -8.91 12.32 4.79
C ARG A 35 -8.44 10.88 4.96
N LEU A 36 -7.34 10.51 4.32
CA LEU A 36 -6.68 9.21 4.47
C LEU A 36 -5.40 9.40 5.29
N PRO A 37 -5.24 8.74 6.45
CA PRO A 37 -3.98 8.71 7.18
C PRO A 37 -2.85 8.16 6.31
N VAL A 38 -1.75 8.91 6.20
CA VAL A 38 -0.54 8.52 5.48
C VAL A 38 0.66 8.59 6.40
N SER A 39 1.47 7.53 6.42
CA SER A 39 2.75 7.49 7.15
C SER A 39 3.90 7.05 6.26
N GLN A 40 5.13 7.25 6.76
CA GLN A 40 6.36 6.76 6.14
C GLN A 40 7.04 5.85 7.14
N GLU A 41 7.05 4.55 6.88
CA GLU A 41 7.55 3.55 7.83
C GLU A 41 8.41 2.50 7.10
N PRO A 42 9.46 1.95 7.72
CA PRO A 42 10.22 0.82 7.18
C PRO A 42 9.34 -0.42 6.99
N TRP A 43 9.60 -1.18 5.91
CA TRP A 43 8.84 -2.38 5.58
C TRP A 43 8.70 -3.36 6.74
N ARG A 44 9.81 -3.64 7.44
CA ARG A 44 9.82 -4.59 8.57
C ARG A 44 8.86 -4.20 9.69
N GLU A 45 8.75 -2.91 9.98
CA GLU A 45 7.87 -2.39 11.03
C GLU A 45 6.40 -2.51 10.61
N VAL A 46 6.11 -2.18 9.35
CA VAL A 46 4.76 -2.32 8.75
C VAL A 46 4.32 -3.78 8.80
N VAL A 47 5.17 -4.72 8.36
CA VAL A 47 4.85 -6.15 8.36
C VAL A 47 4.64 -6.69 9.77
N SER A 48 5.49 -6.32 10.73
CA SER A 48 5.31 -6.73 12.12
C SER A 48 3.96 -6.25 12.64
N TRP A 49 3.67 -4.96 12.46
CA TRP A 49 2.43 -4.35 12.92
C TRP A 49 1.17 -4.98 12.31
N LEU A 50 1.22 -5.30 11.01
CA LEU A 50 0.13 -5.96 10.28
C LEU A 50 -0.07 -7.40 10.75
N ARG A 51 1.01 -8.18 10.88
CA ARG A 51 0.96 -9.59 11.32
C ARG A 51 0.46 -9.73 12.75
N GLU A 52 0.92 -8.87 13.66
CA GLU A 52 0.43 -8.81 15.05
C GLU A 52 -1.07 -8.53 15.15
N ARG A 53 -1.66 -8.01 14.08
CA ARG A 53 -3.08 -7.65 13.98
C ARG A 53 -3.80 -8.53 12.97
N ASP A 54 -3.31 -9.70 12.62
CA ASP A 54 -3.99 -10.66 11.74
C ASP A 54 -4.38 -10.10 10.37
N PHE A 55 -3.59 -9.17 9.82
CA PHE A 55 -3.76 -8.75 8.43
C PHE A 55 -3.09 -9.74 7.49
N THR A 56 -3.80 -10.07 6.41
CA THR A 56 -3.20 -10.74 5.25
C THR A 56 -2.48 -9.70 4.39
N ILE A 57 -1.24 -9.97 3.98
CA ILE A 57 -0.51 -9.10 3.06
C ILE A 57 -0.67 -9.67 1.65
N LEU A 58 -1.27 -8.90 0.75
CA LEU A 58 -1.40 -9.21 -0.66
C LEU A 58 -0.38 -8.39 -1.45
N CYS A 59 0.26 -9.03 -2.42
CA CYS A 59 1.28 -8.41 -3.26
C CYS A 59 0.80 -8.37 -4.71
N ALA A 60 0.83 -7.20 -5.34
CA ALA A 60 0.57 -7.08 -6.77
C ALA A 60 1.85 -7.39 -7.55
N ASP A 61 1.89 -8.54 -8.21
CA ASP A 61 3.04 -9.00 -8.99
C ASP A 61 2.59 -9.60 -10.34
N PRO A 62 3.22 -9.26 -11.48
CA PRO A 62 2.91 -9.84 -12.79
C PRO A 62 3.06 -11.36 -12.88
N ALA A 63 3.91 -11.97 -12.04
CA ALA A 63 4.09 -13.41 -11.93
C ALA A 63 3.15 -14.06 -10.89
N GLY A 64 2.28 -13.28 -10.26
CA GLY A 64 1.32 -13.73 -9.26
C GLY A 64 0.13 -14.50 -9.84
N GLU A 65 -0.80 -14.88 -8.97
CA GLU A 65 -2.05 -15.51 -9.38
C GLU A 65 -3.02 -14.47 -9.98
N PRO A 66 -3.69 -14.77 -11.10
CA PRO A 66 -4.72 -13.90 -11.66
C PRO A 66 -5.86 -13.66 -10.68
N LEU A 67 -6.32 -12.41 -10.58
CA LEU A 67 -7.33 -12.00 -9.62
C LEU A 67 -8.64 -12.78 -9.76
N GLU A 68 -8.98 -13.26 -10.97
CA GLU A 68 -10.21 -14.04 -11.21
C GLU A 68 -10.20 -15.41 -10.51
N ARG A 69 -9.02 -15.88 -10.08
CA ARG A 69 -8.87 -17.14 -9.35
C ARG A 69 -8.83 -16.95 -7.83
N VAL A 70 -8.74 -15.70 -7.37
CA VAL A 70 -8.80 -15.36 -5.94
C VAL A 70 -10.27 -15.38 -5.52
N ALA A 71 -10.70 -16.49 -4.90
CA ALA A 71 -12.10 -16.75 -4.60
C ALA A 71 -12.74 -15.68 -3.68
N ASP A 72 -12.03 -15.29 -2.62
CA ASP A 72 -12.50 -14.31 -1.64
C ASP A 72 -11.36 -13.40 -1.18
N ALA A 73 -11.66 -12.11 -1.02
CA ALA A 73 -10.72 -11.19 -0.38
C ALA A 73 -10.67 -11.46 1.14
N PRO A 74 -9.48 -11.47 1.76
CA PRO A 74 -9.39 -11.60 3.22
C PRO A 74 -10.15 -10.47 3.92
N ALA A 75 -10.76 -10.75 5.08
CA ALA A 75 -11.53 -9.75 5.83
C ALA A 75 -10.68 -8.54 6.24
N ARG A 76 -9.37 -8.74 6.47
CA ARG A 76 -8.40 -7.71 6.80
C ARG A 76 -7.15 -7.94 5.98
N PHE A 77 -6.85 -7.02 5.07
CA PHE A 77 -5.66 -7.13 4.26
C PHE A 77 -4.98 -5.78 4.04
N ALA A 78 -3.69 -5.86 3.75
CA ALA A 78 -2.90 -4.77 3.18
C ALA A 78 -2.50 -5.16 1.76
N LEU A 79 -2.55 -4.22 0.82
CA LEU A 79 -2.11 -4.41 -0.56
C LEU A 79 -0.77 -3.71 -0.76
N ALA A 80 0.30 -4.47 -0.95
CA ALA A 80 1.61 -3.98 -1.33
C ALA A 80 1.67 -3.75 -2.84
N LEU A 81 2.08 -2.54 -3.22
CA LEU A 81 2.23 -2.13 -4.62
C LEU A 81 3.67 -1.75 -4.89
N GLY A 82 4.22 -2.34 -5.94
CA GLY A 82 5.56 -2.06 -6.44
C GLY A 82 5.62 -0.80 -7.31
N ASN A 83 6.84 -0.39 -7.62
CA ASN A 83 7.07 0.62 -8.65
C ASN A 83 6.83 0.00 -10.03
N GLU A 84 6.13 0.69 -10.94
CA GLU A 84 5.69 0.10 -12.21
C GLU A 84 6.82 -0.58 -13.04
N PRO A 85 7.98 0.05 -13.28
CA PRO A 85 9.11 -0.61 -13.96
C PRO A 85 9.91 -1.62 -13.12
N TRP A 86 9.88 -1.53 -11.79
CA TRP A 86 10.78 -2.32 -10.92
C TRP A 86 10.08 -3.37 -10.06
N GLY A 87 8.74 -3.36 -10.03
CA GLY A 87 7.94 -4.25 -9.19
C GLY A 87 8.13 -4.02 -7.69
N LEU A 88 7.83 -5.05 -6.91
CA LEU A 88 8.12 -5.14 -5.49
C LEU A 88 9.60 -5.52 -5.31
N VAL A 89 10.24 -4.98 -4.27
CA VAL A 89 11.60 -5.39 -3.91
C VAL A 89 11.56 -6.76 -3.25
N GLU A 90 12.62 -7.57 -3.40
CA GLU A 90 12.68 -8.97 -2.93
C GLU A 90 12.44 -9.14 -1.41
N GLU A 91 12.62 -8.08 -0.62
CA GLU A 91 12.33 -8.07 0.82
C GLU A 91 10.82 -8.01 1.15
N VAL A 92 9.98 -7.61 0.18
CA VAL A 92 8.53 -7.40 0.28
C VAL A 92 7.76 -8.61 -0.23
#